data_AF-A0A7G1HW44-F1
#
_entry.id   AF-A0A7G1HW44-F1
#
_cell.length_a   1.000
_cell.length_b   1.000
_cell.length_c   1.000
_cell.angle_alpha   90.00
_cell.angle_beta   90.00
_cell.angle_gamma   90.00
#
_symmetry.space_group_name_H-M   'P 1'
#
loop_
_entity.id
_entity.type
_entity.pdbx_description
1 polymer ?
#
loop_
_entity_poly.entity_id
_entity_poly.type
_entity_poly.pdbx_seq_one_letter_code
_entity_poly.pdbx_strand_id
1 'polypeptide(L)'
;MKMNKYIFGTLLISSFLIGCDQDNITRIYESDTYNYISFQNDVLNKEVEKTENTLEISIYRESTQGNASVTAELFFQQDGNGGEQPGREFISLDNNIITFAEGNNEAKIKLNIDLVKLDYLTKAKTQIRLTPKENCSVSPFGKSAITVSISRKPTWYQMEEKGIYTSQFLGTEKEVTVMKAEEAPFYIVKDCYVENGDIRIDLDQNGNATIEQQKAFIYPEYGVVYVAGTGQLNKISNTIITQMNFLVEQDGKWGILSGVAFEETLKLPNK
;
A
#
# COMPACT_ATOMS: atom_id res chain seq x y z
N MET A 1 -73.66 26.40 -46.57
CA MET A 1 -73.61 27.86 -46.81
C MET A 1 -74.24 28.59 -45.63
N LYS A 2 -73.43 29.08 -44.69
CA LYS A 2 -73.58 30.38 -44.01
C LYS A 2 -72.44 30.50 -42.99
N MET A 3 -71.58 31.47 -43.24
CA MET A 3 -70.45 31.91 -42.43
C MET A 3 -70.76 33.35 -42.02
N ASN A 4 -70.45 33.74 -40.77
CA ASN A 4 -70.16 35.11 -40.30
C ASN A 4 -69.73 34.98 -38.82
N LYS A 5 -68.43 34.91 -38.50
CA LYS A 5 -67.48 36.03 -38.24
C LYS A 5 -67.95 37.01 -37.17
N TYR A 6 -67.35 36.95 -35.97
CA TYR A 6 -66.81 38.11 -35.25
C TYR A 6 -65.56 37.73 -34.45
N ILE A 7 -64.57 38.62 -34.53
CA ILE A 7 -63.21 38.63 -33.99
C ILE A 7 -63.21 39.47 -32.70
N PHE A 8 -62.44 39.10 -31.68
CA PHE A 8 -61.66 39.97 -30.75
C PHE A 8 -60.99 39.05 -29.71
N GLY A 9 -59.67 38.77 -29.79
CA GLY A 9 -58.60 39.46 -29.05
C GLY A 9 -58.45 38.85 -27.64
N THR A 10 -57.32 38.41 -27.09
CA THR A 10 -55.90 38.77 -27.30
C THR A 10 -55.06 37.75 -26.51
N LEU A 11 -53.92 37.33 -27.08
CA LEU A 11 -52.60 37.07 -26.47
C LEU A 11 -52.46 36.15 -25.21
N LEU A 12 -51.71 35.04 -25.31
CA LEU A 12 -50.31 34.96 -24.83
C LEU A 12 -49.71 33.52 -24.97
N ILE A 13 -48.68 33.45 -25.82
CA ILE A 13 -47.45 32.64 -25.76
C ILE A 13 -47.54 31.10 -25.79
N SER A 14 -47.28 30.58 -26.99
CA SER A 14 -46.64 29.30 -27.25
C SER A 14 -45.19 29.29 -26.77
N SER A 15 -44.82 28.30 -25.95
CA SER A 15 -43.45 27.78 -25.88
C SER A 15 -43.51 26.28 -25.65
N PHE A 16 -43.36 25.53 -26.74
CA PHE A 16 -42.91 24.15 -26.68
C PHE A 16 -41.51 24.14 -26.05
N LEU A 17 -41.37 23.58 -24.85
CA LEU A 17 -40.08 23.06 -24.40
C LEU A 17 -40.01 21.58 -24.79
N ILE A 18 -39.77 21.36 -26.09
CA ILE A 18 -39.04 20.18 -26.54
C ILE A 18 -37.57 20.57 -26.39
N GLY A 19 -36.87 19.88 -25.49
CA GLY A 19 -35.47 20.16 -25.22
C GLY A 19 -34.97 19.58 -23.91
N CYS A 20 -35.39 18.35 -23.56
CA CYS A 20 -34.47 17.50 -22.82
C CYS A 20 -33.55 16.91 -23.88
N ASP A 21 -32.33 17.42 -23.94
CA ASP A 21 -31.24 16.85 -24.72
C ASP A 21 -31.20 15.34 -24.50
N GLN A 22 -31.64 14.59 -25.52
CA GLN A 22 -31.43 13.14 -25.59
C GLN A 22 -30.06 12.83 -26.21
N ASP A 23 -29.18 13.82 -26.31
CA ASP A 23 -27.83 13.69 -26.88
C ASP A 23 -26.82 12.93 -25.98
N ASN A 24 -27.28 12.37 -24.86
CA ASN A 24 -26.48 11.45 -24.04
C ASN A 24 -27.18 10.11 -23.78
N ILE A 25 -28.07 9.67 -24.66
CA ILE A 25 -28.44 8.26 -24.73
C ILE A 25 -27.24 7.51 -25.30
N THR A 26 -26.56 6.75 -24.44
CA THR A 26 -25.54 5.75 -24.76
C THR A 26 -24.31 6.26 -25.53
N ARG A 27 -23.44 7.02 -24.87
CA ARG A 27 -22.01 6.76 -25.10
C ARG A 27 -21.67 5.46 -24.40
N ILE A 28 -21.93 4.34 -25.07
CA ILE A 28 -21.16 3.13 -24.82
C ILE A 28 -19.73 3.56 -25.11
N TYR A 29 -18.88 3.58 -24.09
CA TYR A 29 -17.44 3.72 -24.32
C TYR A 29 -17.01 2.45 -25.07
N GLU A 30 -16.99 2.51 -26.39
CA GLU A 30 -16.30 1.51 -27.18
C GLU A 30 -14.80 1.68 -26.91
N SER A 31 -14.16 0.61 -26.45
CA SER A 31 -12.71 0.55 -26.33
C SER A 31 -12.09 0.82 -27.70
N ASP A 32 -11.31 1.89 -27.82
CA ASP A 32 -10.65 2.26 -29.08
C ASP A 32 -9.64 1.19 -29.58
N THR A 33 -9.35 0.17 -28.77
CA THR A 33 -8.24 -0.79 -28.96
C THR A 33 -8.59 -2.27 -28.74
N TYR A 34 -9.85 -2.61 -28.44
CA TYR A 34 -10.40 -3.98 -28.38
C TYR A 34 -9.81 -4.97 -27.37
N ASN A 35 -8.82 -4.60 -26.55
CA ASN A 35 -8.34 -5.44 -25.44
C ASN A 35 -7.40 -4.68 -24.49
N TYR A 36 -7.96 -4.00 -23.48
CA TYR A 36 -7.15 -3.26 -22.50
C TYR A 36 -6.52 -4.18 -21.46
N ILE A 37 -5.23 -3.94 -21.17
CA ILE A 37 -4.47 -4.66 -20.14
C ILE A 37 -4.11 -3.72 -18.99
N SER A 38 -4.21 -4.22 -17.76
CA SER A 38 -3.85 -3.46 -16.56
C SER A 38 -3.52 -4.35 -15.36
N PHE A 39 -2.82 -3.77 -14.39
CA PHE A 39 -2.79 -4.28 -13.02
C PHE A 39 -4.09 -3.93 -12.29
N GLN A 40 -4.48 -4.78 -11.33
CA GLN A 40 -5.59 -4.48 -10.43
C GLN A 40 -5.25 -3.37 -9.43
N ASN A 41 -3.99 -3.34 -8.97
CA ASN A 41 -3.48 -2.38 -7.98
C ASN A 41 -2.20 -1.73 -8.53
N ASP A 42 -1.89 -0.52 -8.04
CA ASP A 42 -0.65 0.20 -8.36
C ASP A 42 0.46 0.03 -7.32
N VAL A 43 0.16 -0.61 -6.18
CA VAL A 43 1.13 -0.96 -5.13
C VAL A 43 0.93 -2.41 -4.69
N LEU A 44 2.04 -3.14 -4.55
CA LEU A 44 2.11 -4.45 -3.93
C LEU A 44 3.23 -4.47 -2.89
N ASN A 45 2.88 -4.65 -1.62
CA ASN A 45 3.84 -4.89 -0.54
C ASN A 45 3.80 -6.38 -0.19
N LYS A 46 4.95 -7.03 -0.18
CA LYS A 46 5.08 -8.47 0.08
C LYS A 46 6.20 -8.72 1.07
N GLU A 47 5.86 -9.39 2.18
CA GLU A 47 6.85 -10.08 3.00
C GLU A 47 7.01 -11.51 2.44
N VAL A 48 8.25 -11.88 2.08
CA VAL A 48 8.56 -13.20 1.53
C VAL A 48 9.04 -14.16 2.62
N GLU A 49 8.56 -15.40 2.54
CA GLU A 49 8.98 -16.48 3.45
C GLU A 49 10.45 -16.87 3.21
N LYS A 50 11.04 -17.62 4.15
CA LYS A 50 12.48 -17.99 4.12
C LYS A 50 12.95 -18.62 2.82
N THR A 51 12.08 -19.33 2.11
CA THR A 51 12.36 -20.06 0.88
C THR A 51 11.54 -19.57 -0.32
N GLU A 52 10.77 -18.49 -0.17
CA GLU A 52 9.93 -17.94 -1.25
C GLU A 52 10.77 -17.03 -2.15
N ASN A 53 11.50 -17.66 -3.08
CA ASN A 53 12.41 -16.97 -4.01
C ASN A 53 11.73 -16.54 -5.32
N THR A 54 10.41 -16.69 -5.42
CA THR A 54 9.63 -16.30 -6.61
C THR A 54 8.38 -15.54 -6.17
N LEU A 55 7.94 -14.60 -7.01
CA LEU A 55 6.68 -13.87 -6.81
C LEU A 55 5.92 -13.79 -8.13
N GLU A 56 4.66 -14.20 -8.10
CA GLU A 56 3.76 -14.08 -9.26
C GLU A 56 2.83 -12.88 -9.08
N ILE A 57 2.73 -12.05 -10.12
CA ILE A 57 1.89 -10.86 -10.15
C ILE A 57 0.92 -10.99 -11.32
N SER A 58 -0.37 -10.99 -11.00
CA SER A 58 -1.44 -11.08 -11.98
C SER A 58 -1.63 -9.76 -12.74
N ILE A 59 -1.74 -9.88 -14.06
CA ILE A 59 -2.21 -8.82 -14.95
C ILE A 59 -3.47 -9.30 -15.65
N TYR A 60 -4.38 -8.37 -15.88
CA TYR A 60 -5.70 -8.69 -16.41
C TYR A 60 -5.91 -7.99 -17.74
N ARG A 61 -6.72 -8.63 -18.59
CA ARG A 61 -7.18 -8.07 -19.84
C ARG A 61 -8.70 -8.03 -19.92
N GLU A 62 -9.22 -7.02 -20.60
CA GLU A 62 -10.67 -6.79 -20.74
C GLU A 62 -11.35 -7.83 -21.64
N SER A 63 -10.69 -8.23 -22.75
CA SER A 63 -11.25 -9.15 -23.74
C SER A 63 -10.47 -10.45 -23.76
N THR A 64 -11.20 -11.58 -23.74
CA THR A 64 -10.60 -12.93 -23.86
C THR A 64 -10.46 -13.40 -25.32
N GLN A 65 -10.89 -12.59 -26.28
CA GLN A 65 -10.82 -12.94 -27.70
C GLN A 65 -9.39 -12.83 -28.22
N GLY A 66 -8.96 -13.87 -28.95
CA GLY A 66 -7.63 -13.95 -29.53
C GLY A 66 -6.49 -13.99 -28.51
N ASN A 67 -5.27 -14.11 -29.03
CA ASN A 67 -4.05 -14.01 -28.25
C ASN A 67 -3.60 -12.54 -28.16
N ALA A 68 -3.07 -12.17 -27.00
CA ALA A 68 -2.49 -10.85 -26.76
C ALA A 68 -1.17 -10.97 -26.00
N SER A 69 -0.27 -10.01 -26.19
CA SER A 69 0.99 -9.99 -25.44
C SER A 69 1.46 -8.59 -25.07
N VAL A 70 2.10 -8.50 -23.90
CA VAL A 70 2.74 -7.30 -23.37
C VAL A 70 4.16 -7.62 -22.95
N THR A 71 5.03 -6.61 -22.95
CA THR A 71 6.35 -6.69 -22.34
C THR A 71 6.28 -6.07 -20.94
N ALA A 72 6.91 -6.72 -19.96
CA ALA A 72 7.15 -6.19 -18.62
C ALA A 72 8.60 -5.73 -18.49
N GLU A 73 8.80 -4.55 -17.89
CA GLU A 73 10.12 -3.97 -17.66
C GLU A 73 10.24 -3.47 -16.22
N LEU A 74 11.42 -3.67 -15.61
CA LEU A 74 11.72 -3.21 -14.25
C LEU A 74 12.38 -1.83 -14.28
N PHE A 75 11.88 -0.95 -13.43
CA PHE A 75 12.39 0.39 -13.19
C PHE A 75 12.72 0.54 -11.71
N PHE A 76 13.95 0.93 -11.41
CA PHE A 76 14.41 1.12 -10.04
C PHE A 76 14.50 2.62 -9.75
N GLN A 77 13.95 3.04 -8.62
CA GLN A 77 13.90 4.45 -8.24
C GLN A 77 15.25 4.90 -7.70
N GLN A 78 15.61 6.16 -7.95
CA GLN A 78 16.71 6.79 -7.23
C GLN A 78 16.24 7.27 -5.86
N ASP A 79 17.13 7.23 -4.87
CA ASP A 79 16.95 7.90 -3.59
C ASP A 79 17.15 9.42 -3.73
N GLY A 80 16.81 10.17 -2.67
CA GLY A 80 16.93 11.63 -2.66
C GLY A 80 18.37 12.16 -2.74
N ASN A 81 19.38 11.29 -2.65
CA ASN A 81 20.79 11.61 -2.71
C ASN A 81 21.43 11.17 -4.04
N GLY A 82 20.64 10.69 -5.01
CA GLY A 82 21.10 10.21 -6.31
C GLY A 82 21.64 8.78 -6.33
N GLY A 83 21.60 8.07 -5.19
CA GLY A 83 21.79 6.63 -5.13
C GLY A 83 20.57 5.88 -5.69
N GLU A 84 20.68 4.60 -6.00
CA GLU A 84 19.52 3.79 -6.37
C GLU A 84 18.90 3.19 -5.11
N GLN A 85 17.57 3.24 -4.98
CA GLN A 85 16.87 2.51 -3.92
C GLN A 85 17.18 1.01 -4.06
N PRO A 86 17.37 0.28 -2.94
CA PRO A 86 17.63 -1.15 -2.97
C PRO A 86 16.56 -1.87 -3.80
N GLY A 87 16.96 -2.71 -4.76
CA GLY A 87 16.01 -3.42 -5.62
C GLY A 87 16.66 -4.22 -6.72
N ARG A 88 17.51 -3.58 -7.53
CA ARG A 88 18.12 -4.18 -8.72
C ARG A 88 18.96 -5.41 -8.45
N GLU A 89 19.62 -5.44 -7.30
CA GLU A 89 20.47 -6.56 -6.90
C GLU A 89 19.68 -7.79 -6.43
N PHE A 90 18.39 -7.62 -6.12
CA PHE A 90 17.53 -8.62 -5.50
C PHE A 90 16.42 -9.11 -6.42
N ILE A 91 15.91 -8.26 -7.31
CA ILE A 91 14.70 -8.52 -8.09
C ILE A 91 15.04 -8.57 -9.58
N SER A 92 14.61 -9.64 -10.24
CA SER A 92 14.69 -9.79 -11.69
C SER A 92 13.41 -10.40 -12.26
N LEU A 93 13.17 -10.23 -13.56
CA LEU A 93 12.06 -10.88 -14.26
C LEU A 93 12.47 -12.30 -14.65
N ASP A 94 11.65 -13.29 -14.30
CA ASP A 94 11.73 -14.65 -14.85
C ASP A 94 11.14 -14.70 -16.26
N ASN A 95 10.10 -13.90 -16.51
CA ASN A 95 9.54 -13.68 -17.83
C ASN A 95 9.31 -12.18 -18.09
N ASN A 96 9.74 -11.72 -19.27
CA ASN A 96 9.53 -10.33 -19.70
C ASN A 96 8.47 -10.20 -20.79
N ILE A 97 8.16 -11.27 -21.53
CA ILE A 97 7.05 -11.30 -22.49
C ILE A 97 5.91 -12.10 -21.86
N ILE A 98 4.78 -11.42 -21.65
CA ILE A 98 3.61 -11.99 -20.99
C ILE A 98 2.53 -12.18 -22.04
N THR A 99 2.13 -13.44 -22.24
CA THR A 99 1.14 -13.80 -23.25
C THR A 99 -0.15 -14.22 -22.57
N PHE A 100 -1.26 -13.66 -23.05
CA PHE A 100 -2.60 -14.12 -22.74
C PHE A 100 -3.05 -15.09 -23.82
N ALA A 101 -3.30 -16.34 -23.41
CA ALA A 101 -3.91 -17.32 -24.29
C ALA A 101 -5.39 -17.00 -24.52
N GLU A 102 -5.89 -17.28 -25.73
CA GLU A 102 -7.32 -17.18 -26.07
C GLU A 102 -8.21 -17.82 -24.99
N GLY A 103 -9.31 -17.14 -24.66
CA GLY A 103 -10.24 -17.55 -23.62
C GLY A 103 -9.83 -17.14 -22.19
N ASN A 104 -8.57 -16.76 -21.93
CA ASN A 104 -8.11 -16.38 -20.60
C ASN A 104 -8.03 -14.86 -20.44
N ASN A 105 -8.50 -14.32 -19.30
CA ASN A 105 -8.45 -12.90 -18.97
C ASN A 105 -7.29 -12.53 -18.03
N GLU A 106 -6.53 -13.51 -17.54
CA GLU A 106 -5.43 -13.32 -16.61
C GLU A 106 -4.13 -13.91 -17.19
N ALA A 107 -3.02 -13.22 -16.96
CA ALA A 107 -1.68 -13.73 -17.16
C ALA A 107 -0.77 -13.29 -16.01
N LYS A 108 0.39 -13.93 -15.87
CA LYS A 108 1.27 -13.73 -14.72
C LYS A 108 2.66 -13.23 -15.13
N ILE A 109 3.09 -12.15 -14.49
CA ILE A 109 4.50 -11.75 -14.41
C ILE A 109 5.12 -12.54 -13.27
N LYS A 110 6.30 -13.10 -13.51
CA LYS A 110 7.06 -13.88 -12.54
C LYS A 110 8.35 -13.13 -12.23
N LEU A 111 8.57 -12.87 -10.96
CA LEU A 111 9.81 -12.31 -10.46
C LEU A 111 10.65 -13.39 -9.79
N ASN A 112 11.96 -13.32 -10.00
CA ASN A 112 12.96 -14.03 -9.23
C ASN A 112 13.51 -13.10 -8.13
N ILE A 113 13.62 -13.63 -6.92
CA ILE A 113 14.08 -12.90 -5.73
C ILE A 113 15.35 -13.57 -5.19
N ASP A 114 16.46 -12.83 -5.17
CA ASP A 114 17.73 -13.29 -4.61
C ASP A 114 17.71 -13.17 -3.07
N LEU A 115 17.19 -14.22 -2.43
CA LEU A 115 17.11 -14.31 -0.96
C LEU A 115 18.48 -14.44 -0.27
N VAL A 116 19.57 -14.71 -1.01
CA VAL A 116 20.90 -14.77 -0.41
C VAL A 116 21.41 -13.35 -0.14
N LYS A 117 21.09 -12.41 -1.02
CA LYS A 117 21.49 -11.00 -0.88
C LYS A 117 20.49 -10.16 -0.09
N LEU A 118 19.20 -10.46 -0.21
CA LEU A 118 18.17 -9.72 0.51
C LEU A 118 18.26 -10.06 2.01
N ASP A 119 18.74 -9.12 2.82
CA ASP A 119 18.71 -9.24 4.27
C ASP A 119 17.33 -8.83 4.85
N TYR A 120 17.16 -8.97 6.17
CA TYR A 120 15.89 -8.66 6.85
C TYR A 120 15.70 -7.16 7.13
N LEU A 121 16.75 -6.35 7.00
CA LEU A 121 16.69 -4.90 7.20
C LEU A 121 16.31 -4.16 5.91
N THR A 122 16.55 -4.79 4.77
CA THR A 122 16.37 -4.21 3.44
C THR A 122 14.95 -4.37 2.95
N LYS A 123 14.35 -3.24 2.56
CA LYS A 123 13.10 -3.20 1.79
C LYS A 123 13.43 -2.95 0.32
N ALA A 124 13.46 -4.01 -0.47
CA ALA A 124 13.72 -3.92 -1.90
C ALA A 124 12.50 -3.36 -2.63
N LYS A 125 12.70 -2.44 -3.57
CA LYS A 125 11.62 -1.78 -4.30
C LYS A 125 11.91 -1.73 -5.80
N THR A 126 10.89 -1.99 -6.60
CA THR A 126 10.92 -1.83 -8.06
C THR A 126 9.57 -1.35 -8.57
N GLN A 127 9.55 -0.76 -9.75
CA GLN A 127 8.32 -0.52 -10.51
C GLN A 127 8.34 -1.39 -11.75
N ILE A 128 7.26 -2.15 -11.97
CA ILE A 128 7.04 -2.88 -13.20
C ILE A 128 6.17 -2.03 -14.10
N ARG A 129 6.57 -1.80 -15.35
CA ARG A 129 5.75 -1.14 -16.36
C ARG A 129 5.43 -2.10 -17.50
N LEU A 130 4.21 -1.98 -18.02
CA LEU A 130 3.75 -2.75 -19.17
C LEU A 130 3.87 -1.92 -20.44
N THR A 131 4.40 -2.54 -21.49
CA THR A 131 4.44 -2.00 -22.85
C THR A 131 3.63 -2.93 -23.76
N PRO A 132 2.55 -2.44 -24.41
CA PRO A 132 1.79 -3.22 -25.38
C PRO A 132 2.67 -3.76 -26.51
N LYS A 133 2.37 -4.98 -26.99
CA LYS A 133 3.06 -5.57 -28.14
C LYS A 133 2.08 -5.99 -29.24
N GLU A 134 1.30 -7.04 -29.01
CA GLU A 134 0.38 -7.60 -30.01
C GLU A 134 -1.05 -7.64 -29.48
N ASN A 135 -2.00 -7.20 -30.31
CA ASN A 135 -3.46 -7.29 -30.09
C ASN A 135 -3.94 -6.81 -28.71
N CYS A 136 -3.34 -5.74 -28.22
CA CYS A 136 -3.72 -5.13 -26.95
C CYS A 136 -3.27 -3.68 -26.86
N SER A 137 -3.77 -3.00 -25.85
CA SER A 137 -3.26 -1.72 -25.40
C SER A 137 -3.30 -1.65 -23.87
N VAL A 138 -2.52 -0.75 -23.30
CA VAL A 138 -2.60 -0.48 -21.86
C VAL A 138 -3.78 0.45 -21.62
N SER A 139 -4.59 0.15 -20.60
CA SER A 139 -5.78 0.94 -20.30
C SER A 139 -5.44 2.40 -19.97
N PRO A 140 -6.11 3.40 -20.58
CA PRO A 140 -5.97 4.81 -20.20
C PRO A 140 -6.45 5.09 -18.78
N PHE A 141 -7.42 4.29 -18.31
CA PHE A 141 -8.05 4.42 -16.99
C PHE A 141 -7.54 3.37 -15.99
N GLY A 142 -6.90 2.31 -16.47
CA GLY A 142 -6.30 1.27 -15.66
C GLY A 142 -4.85 1.56 -15.29
N LYS A 143 -4.26 0.66 -14.50
CA LYS A 143 -2.89 0.79 -14.02
C LYS A 143 -1.94 0.11 -15.00
N SER A 144 -1.12 0.92 -15.67
CA SER A 144 -0.06 0.48 -16.59
C SER A 144 1.22 0.03 -15.89
N ALA A 145 1.33 0.37 -14.61
CA ALA A 145 2.50 0.13 -13.80
C ALA A 145 2.07 -0.25 -12.38
N ILE A 146 2.92 -1.03 -11.72
CA ILE A 146 2.79 -1.39 -10.31
C ILE A 146 4.12 -1.18 -9.60
N THR A 147 4.08 -0.58 -8.41
CA THR A 147 5.22 -0.52 -7.51
C THR A 147 5.20 -1.73 -6.60
N VAL A 148 6.28 -2.51 -6.62
CA VAL A 148 6.45 -3.71 -5.81
C VAL A 148 7.49 -3.43 -4.74
N SER A 149 7.13 -3.62 -3.49
CA SER A 149 8.04 -3.59 -2.34
C SER A 149 8.13 -4.98 -1.72
N ILE A 150 9.33 -5.51 -1.61
CA ILE A 150 9.62 -6.84 -1.06
C ILE A 150 10.52 -6.70 0.15
N SER A 151 10.18 -7.42 1.22
CA SER A 151 11.03 -7.55 2.42
C SER A 151 10.95 -8.99 2.93
N ARG A 152 11.89 -9.41 3.78
CA ARG A 152 11.84 -10.75 4.36
C ARG A 152 10.89 -10.78 5.54
N LYS A 153 10.07 -11.84 5.60
CA LYS A 153 9.22 -12.11 6.75
C LYS A 153 10.06 -12.67 7.90
N PRO A 154 10.18 -11.96 9.04
CA PRO A 154 10.94 -12.45 10.18
C PRO A 154 10.22 -13.59 10.91
N THR A 155 11.00 -14.41 11.61
CA THR A 155 10.48 -15.41 12.56
C THR A 155 10.53 -14.83 13.97
N TRP A 156 9.46 -14.99 14.73
CA TRP A 156 9.35 -14.39 16.06
C TRP A 156 9.46 -15.45 17.15
N TYR A 157 10.23 -15.16 18.19
CA TYR A 157 10.21 -15.90 19.45
C TYR A 157 9.88 -14.95 20.60
N GLN A 158 9.24 -15.49 21.62
CA GLN A 158 8.99 -14.75 22.86
C GLN A 158 10.26 -14.74 23.70
N MET A 159 10.65 -13.57 24.20
CA MET A 159 11.74 -13.46 25.18
C MET A 159 11.32 -14.08 26.51
N GLU A 160 12.28 -14.64 27.25
CA GLU A 160 12.00 -15.37 28.50
C GLU A 160 11.58 -14.40 29.61
N GLU A 161 12.27 -13.27 29.71
CA GLU A 161 11.99 -12.23 30.68
C GLU A 161 11.02 -11.18 30.12
N LYS A 162 10.34 -10.46 31.02
CA LYS A 162 9.47 -9.34 30.67
C LYS A 162 10.30 -8.09 30.40
N GLY A 163 9.84 -7.29 29.44
CA GLY A 163 10.34 -5.93 29.25
C GLY A 163 9.59 -4.97 30.17
N ILE A 164 10.09 -3.74 30.30
CA ILE A 164 9.36 -2.64 30.96
C ILE A 164 9.05 -1.60 29.89
N TYR A 165 7.77 -1.32 29.70
CA TYR A 165 7.30 -0.27 28.81
C TYR A 165 6.81 0.92 29.61
N THR A 166 7.33 2.10 29.30
CA THR A 166 6.93 3.36 29.93
C THR A 166 6.35 4.27 28.86
N SER A 167 5.07 4.62 29.04
CA SER A 167 4.33 5.49 28.14
C SER A 167 4.15 6.87 28.76
N GLN A 168 4.73 7.89 28.13
CA GLN A 168 4.48 9.27 28.51
C GLN A 168 3.05 9.70 28.10
N PHE A 169 2.54 9.19 26.98
CA PHE A 169 1.18 9.48 26.54
C PHE A 169 0.12 9.06 27.58
N LEU A 170 0.27 7.86 28.15
CA LEU A 170 -0.64 7.37 29.20
C LEU A 170 -0.22 7.75 30.62
N GLY A 171 1.03 8.16 30.82
CA GLY A 171 1.61 8.40 32.15
C GLY A 171 1.76 7.12 32.97
N THR A 172 2.02 5.99 32.32
CA THR A 172 2.06 4.66 32.96
C THR A 172 3.35 3.91 32.65
N GLU A 173 3.76 3.05 33.58
CA GLU A 173 4.81 2.06 33.40
C GLU A 173 4.25 0.66 33.68
N LYS A 174 4.59 -0.32 32.84
CA LYS A 174 4.14 -1.70 33.03
C LYS A 174 5.12 -2.74 32.48
N GLU A 175 5.04 -3.94 33.02
CA GLU A 175 5.70 -5.11 32.43
C GLU A 175 4.98 -5.53 31.15
N VAL A 176 5.76 -5.92 30.13
CA VAL A 176 5.26 -6.32 28.82
C VAL A 176 5.91 -7.61 28.35
N THR A 177 5.16 -8.42 27.60
CA THR A 177 5.75 -9.51 26.81
C THR A 177 6.40 -8.92 25.58
N VAL A 178 7.63 -9.33 25.29
CA VAL A 178 8.37 -8.90 24.10
C VAL A 178 8.59 -10.11 23.19
N MET A 179 8.20 -10.00 21.93
CA MET A 179 8.66 -10.90 20.88
C MET A 179 9.88 -10.27 20.21
N LYS A 180 10.88 -11.08 19.89
CA LYS A 180 12.07 -10.66 19.15
C LYS A 180 12.18 -11.45 17.85
N ALA A 181 12.58 -10.78 16.78
CA ALA A 181 12.87 -11.45 15.53
C ALA A 181 14.17 -12.27 15.65
N GLU A 182 14.18 -13.47 15.08
CA GLU A 182 15.35 -14.36 15.07
C GLU A 182 16.48 -13.77 14.23
N GLU A 183 16.12 -13.13 13.12
CA GLU A 183 17.06 -12.76 12.06
C GLU A 183 17.44 -11.28 12.04
N ALA A 184 16.75 -10.44 12.82
CA ALA A 184 16.92 -9.00 12.84
C ALA A 184 16.67 -8.42 14.24
N PRO A 185 17.19 -7.23 14.57
CA PRO A 185 16.90 -6.53 15.82
C PRO A 185 15.53 -5.85 15.77
N PHE A 186 14.49 -6.63 15.46
CA PHE A 186 13.10 -6.19 15.48
C PHE A 186 12.40 -6.74 16.72
N TYR A 187 11.47 -5.96 17.25
CA TYR A 187 10.76 -6.28 18.48
C TYR A 187 9.27 -6.04 18.29
N ILE A 188 8.43 -6.88 18.90
CA ILE A 188 7.01 -6.62 19.06
C ILE A 188 6.72 -6.56 20.55
N VAL A 189 6.21 -5.41 21.01
CA VAL A 189 5.66 -5.22 22.35
C VAL A 189 4.20 -5.68 22.31
N LYS A 190 3.90 -6.77 23.01
CA LYS A 190 2.56 -7.33 23.06
C LYS A 190 1.67 -6.51 23.99
N ASP A 191 0.41 -6.32 23.60
CA ASP A 191 -0.61 -5.63 24.40
C ASP A 191 -0.13 -4.26 24.91
N CYS A 192 0.56 -3.51 24.03
CA CYS A 192 1.36 -2.35 24.40
C CYS A 192 0.51 -1.27 25.08
N TYR A 193 -0.61 -0.89 24.47
CA TYR A 193 -1.56 0.07 25.03
C TYR A 193 -2.85 -0.59 25.50
N VAL A 194 -3.36 -1.55 24.71
CA VAL A 194 -4.59 -2.29 24.94
C VAL A 194 -4.38 -3.76 24.56
N GLU A 195 -5.29 -4.64 24.99
CA GLU A 195 -5.28 -6.05 24.58
C GLU A 195 -5.33 -6.18 23.04
N ASN A 196 -4.46 -7.04 22.49
CA ASN A 196 -4.20 -7.22 21.06
C ASN A 196 -3.69 -5.95 20.32
N GLY A 197 -3.34 -4.89 21.06
CA GLY A 197 -2.73 -3.66 20.55
C GLY A 197 -1.21 -3.77 20.55
N ASP A 198 -0.66 -4.68 19.75
CA ASP A 198 0.78 -4.91 19.62
C ASP A 198 1.47 -3.76 18.89
N ILE A 199 2.70 -3.43 19.29
CA ILE A 199 3.53 -2.43 18.61
C ILE A 199 4.86 -3.04 18.18
N ARG A 200 5.13 -3.00 16.86
CA ARG A 200 6.39 -3.39 16.25
C ARG A 200 7.37 -2.21 16.20
N ILE A 201 8.61 -2.47 16.61
CA ILE A 201 9.74 -1.55 16.60
C ILE A 201 10.90 -2.22 15.86
N ASP A 202 11.37 -1.60 14.79
CA ASP A 202 12.46 -2.11 13.97
C ASP A 202 13.72 -1.28 14.24
N LEU A 203 14.83 -1.92 14.61
CA LEU A 203 16.13 -1.27 14.71
C LEU A 203 16.96 -1.49 13.44
N ASP A 204 17.74 -0.50 13.05
CA ASP A 204 18.82 -0.67 12.07
C ASP A 204 20.14 -1.13 12.72
N GLN A 205 21.20 -1.29 11.92
CA GLN A 205 22.51 -1.72 12.38
C GLN A 205 23.17 -0.75 13.38
N ASN A 206 22.77 0.53 13.37
CA ASN A 206 23.27 1.56 14.26
C ASN A 206 22.43 1.66 15.55
N GLY A 207 21.33 0.91 15.64
CA GLY A 207 20.37 0.98 16.73
C GLY A 207 19.41 2.15 16.60
N ASN A 208 19.26 2.75 15.42
CA ASN A 208 18.20 3.72 15.16
C ASN A 208 16.88 2.95 15.09
N ALA A 209 15.89 3.37 15.86
CA ALA A 209 14.58 2.74 15.93
C ALA A 209 13.59 3.42 14.97
N THR A 210 12.77 2.60 14.31
CA THR A 210 11.63 3.05 13.51
C THR A 210 10.38 2.30 13.96
N ILE A 211 9.31 3.04 14.20
CA ILE A 211 7.95 2.52 14.32
C ILE A 211 7.21 3.00 13.08
N GLU A 212 7.02 2.10 12.12
CA GLU A 212 6.15 2.39 10.98
C GLU A 212 4.72 2.59 11.45
N GLN A 213 3.98 3.41 10.71
CA GLN A 213 2.60 3.72 11.03
C GLN A 213 1.78 2.44 11.13
N GLN A 214 1.29 2.16 12.34
CA GLN A 214 0.54 0.95 12.64
C GLN A 214 -0.58 1.26 13.63
N LYS A 215 -1.63 0.45 13.58
CA LYS A 215 -2.76 0.58 14.51
C LYS A 215 -2.28 0.28 15.93
N ALA A 216 -2.63 1.16 16.88
CA ALA A 216 -2.29 0.99 18.28
C ALA A 216 -3.51 0.59 19.13
N PHE A 217 -4.58 1.39 19.08
CA PHE A 217 -5.80 1.16 19.86
C PHE A 217 -7.00 1.90 19.24
N ILE A 218 -8.17 1.81 19.88
CA ILE A 218 -9.36 2.58 19.51
C ILE A 218 -9.65 3.55 20.65
N TYR A 219 -9.74 4.84 20.32
CA TYR A 219 -10.15 5.89 21.24
C TYR A 219 -11.63 6.22 21.00
N PRO A 220 -12.50 6.22 22.03
CA PRO A 220 -13.95 6.36 21.85
C PRO A 220 -14.37 7.60 21.05
N GLU A 221 -13.70 8.73 21.26
CA GLU A 221 -14.04 10.01 20.62
C GLU A 221 -13.51 10.15 19.18
N TYR A 222 -12.39 9.49 18.86
CA TYR A 222 -11.66 9.72 17.61
C TYR A 222 -11.48 8.48 16.73
N GLY A 223 -11.97 7.33 17.17
CA GLY A 223 -11.88 6.08 16.42
C GLY A 223 -10.50 5.43 16.52
N VAL A 224 -10.02 4.86 15.41
CA VAL A 224 -8.77 4.10 15.39
C VAL A 224 -7.58 5.04 15.51
N VAL A 225 -6.75 4.82 16.55
CA VAL A 225 -5.50 5.52 16.76
C VAL A 225 -4.36 4.69 16.20
N TYR A 226 -3.51 5.34 15.41
CA TYR A 226 -2.28 4.81 14.87
C TYR A 226 -1.09 5.44 15.59
N VAL A 227 0.04 4.75 15.60
CA VAL A 227 1.30 5.30 16.08
C VAL A 227 2.36 5.20 15.01
N ALA A 228 3.21 6.20 14.95
CA ALA A 228 4.42 6.22 14.13
C ALA A 228 5.50 7.02 14.86
N GLY A 229 6.77 6.65 14.69
CA GLY A 229 7.83 7.31 15.42
C GLY A 229 9.22 6.84 15.03
N THR A 230 10.21 7.53 15.59
CA THR A 230 11.62 7.17 15.46
C THR A 230 12.30 7.26 16.81
N GLY A 231 13.47 6.65 16.96
CA GLY A 231 14.15 6.60 18.23
C GLY A 231 15.56 6.04 18.16
N GLN A 232 16.11 5.69 19.31
CA GLN A 232 17.43 5.09 19.44
C GLN A 232 17.46 4.05 20.54
N LEU A 233 18.23 2.99 20.34
CA LEU A 233 18.67 2.10 21.40
C LEU A 233 19.78 2.76 22.24
N ASN A 234 19.49 3.02 23.51
CA ASN A 234 20.52 3.25 24.52
C ASN A 234 21.14 1.92 24.92
N LYS A 235 22.35 1.65 24.41
CA LYS A 235 23.09 0.41 24.65
C LYS A 235 23.53 0.23 26.11
N ILE A 236 23.69 1.31 26.88
CA ILE A 236 24.14 1.25 28.28
C ILE A 236 22.99 0.75 29.17
N SER A 237 21.79 1.27 28.96
CA SER A 237 20.61 0.89 29.75
C SER A 237 19.78 -0.23 29.13
N ASN A 238 20.17 -0.72 27.94
CA ASN A 238 19.41 -1.66 27.11
C ASN A 238 17.96 -1.19 26.89
N THR A 239 17.78 0.09 26.55
CA THR A 239 16.47 0.74 26.45
C THR A 239 16.30 1.37 25.08
N ILE A 240 15.23 1.01 24.38
CA ILE A 240 14.81 1.72 23.17
C ILE A 240 14.02 2.95 23.61
N ILE A 241 14.46 4.13 23.19
CA ILE A 241 13.82 5.42 23.50
C ILE A 241 13.29 5.97 22.18
N THR A 242 11.98 6.19 22.10
CA THR A 242 11.30 6.60 20.86
C THR A 242 10.48 7.86 21.06
N GLN A 243 10.37 8.66 20.01
CA GLN A 243 9.47 9.80 19.91
C GLN A 243 8.31 9.40 19.00
N MET A 244 7.13 9.19 19.59
CA MET A 244 5.95 8.64 18.93
C MET A 244 4.86 9.69 18.77
N ASN A 245 4.34 9.83 17.55
CA ASN A 245 3.12 10.56 17.27
C ASN A 245 1.92 9.61 17.30
N PHE A 246 0.83 10.07 17.91
CA PHE A 246 -0.46 9.38 17.90
C PHE A 246 -1.33 10.05 16.84
N LEU A 247 -1.78 9.25 15.88
CA LEU A 247 -2.40 9.71 14.65
C LEU A 247 -3.83 9.19 14.58
N VAL A 248 -4.74 10.00 14.08
CA VAL A 248 -6.12 9.62 13.78
C VAL A 248 -6.45 10.03 12.35
N GLU A 249 -7.28 9.24 11.68
CA GLU A 249 -7.78 9.59 10.36
C GLU A 249 -9.17 10.22 10.48
N GLN A 250 -9.32 11.43 9.94
CA GLN A 250 -10.61 12.13 9.84
C GLN A 250 -10.81 12.62 8.41
N ASP A 251 -11.94 12.26 7.79
CA ASP A 251 -12.29 12.65 6.43
C ASP A 251 -11.19 12.39 5.38
N GLY A 252 -10.49 11.26 5.51
CA GLY A 252 -9.39 10.85 4.63
C GLY A 252 -8.08 11.62 4.85
N LYS A 253 -7.94 12.34 5.96
CA LYS A 253 -6.74 13.09 6.33
C LYS A 253 -6.21 12.64 7.68
N TRP A 254 -4.88 12.57 7.78
CA TRP A 254 -4.18 12.28 9.03
C TRP A 254 -4.06 13.52 9.91
N GLY A 255 -4.53 13.41 11.14
CA GLY A 255 -4.36 14.39 12.21
C GLY A 255 -3.52 13.83 13.36
N ILE A 256 -2.79 14.70 14.06
CA ILE A 256 -2.07 14.33 15.29
C ILE A 256 -3.03 14.52 16.47
N LEU A 257 -3.25 13.47 17.24
CA LEU A 257 -4.20 13.44 18.36
C LEU A 257 -3.82 14.42 19.48
N SER A 258 -2.52 14.60 19.74
CA SER A 258 -2.00 15.33 20.91
C SER A 258 -1.22 16.60 20.57
N GLY A 259 -1.04 16.93 19.29
CA GLY A 259 -0.25 18.07 18.82
C GLY A 259 1.27 17.99 19.06
N VAL A 260 1.76 16.99 19.80
CA VAL A 260 3.19 16.75 20.07
C VAL A 260 3.51 15.25 20.03
N ALA A 261 4.76 14.92 19.73
CA ALA A 261 5.28 13.57 19.94
C ALA A 261 5.54 13.32 21.44
N PHE A 262 5.39 12.07 21.87
CA PHE A 262 5.68 11.62 23.22
C PHE A 262 6.91 10.72 23.25
N GLU A 263 7.68 10.84 24.32
CA GLU A 263 8.73 9.88 24.62
C GLU A 263 8.10 8.58 25.14
N GLU A 264 8.29 7.51 24.40
CA GLU A 264 7.87 6.16 24.77
C GLU A 264 9.14 5.32 24.87
N THR A 265 9.28 4.55 25.95
CA THR A 265 10.48 3.74 26.18
C THR A 265 10.16 2.28 26.38
N LEU A 266 11.03 1.42 25.84
CA LEU A 266 11.02 -0.02 26.06
C LEU A 266 12.39 -0.43 26.62
N LYS A 267 12.43 -0.76 27.90
CA LYS A 267 13.58 -1.48 28.46
C LYS A 267 13.48 -2.94 28.04
N LEU A 268 14.44 -3.37 27.22
CA LEU A 268 14.47 -4.73 26.71
C LEU A 268 14.81 -5.72 27.83
N PRO A 269 14.24 -6.94 27.79
CA PRO A 269 14.67 -8.01 28.68
C PRO A 269 16.16 -8.33 28.47
N ASN A 270 16.85 -8.80 29.51
CA ASN A 270 18.27 -9.14 29.41
C ASN A 270 18.51 -10.49 28.72
N LYS A 271 17.47 -11.33 28.62
CA LYS A 271 17.47 -12.67 28.00
C LYS A 271 16.21 -12.91 27.19
#